data_AF-A0A2H9P0F8-F1
#
_entry.id   AF-A0A2H9P0F8-F1
#
_cell.length_a   1.000
_cell.length_b   1.000
_cell.length_c   1.000
_cell.angle_alpha   90.00
_cell.angle_beta   90.00
_cell.angle_gamma   90.00
#
_symmetry.space_group_name_H-M   'P 1'
#
loop_
_entity.id
_entity.type
_entity.pdbx_description
1 polymer ?
#
loop_
_entity_poly.entity_id
_entity_poly.type
_entity_poly.pdbx_seq_one_letter_code
_entity_poly.pdbx_strand_id
1 'polypeptide(L)' 'MSKPIKILIDEMDDGWDDKLRKLGYDAYSVKKLRTDGHKLRTDYSVINFAKENNMILVTRDTESG' A
#
# COMPACT_ATOMS: atom_id res chain seq x y z
N MET A 1 -19.93 5.22 12.09
CA MET A 1 -18.98 5.83 11.14
C MET A 1 -18.18 4.71 10.48
N SER A 2 -18.17 4.64 9.15
CA SER A 2 -17.33 3.71 8.39
C SER A 2 -15.86 4.06 8.61
N LYS A 3 -15.01 3.05 8.83
CA LYS A 3 -13.56 3.26 8.90
C LYS A 3 -13.07 3.79 7.54
N PRO A 4 -12.16 4.78 7.50
CA PRO A 4 -11.57 5.23 6.25
C PRO A 4 -10.83 4.06 5.58
N ILE A 5 -11.08 3.87 4.29
CA ILE A 5 -10.41 2.83 3.50
C ILE A 5 -8.95 3.23 3.34
N LYS A 6 -8.06 2.39 3.87
CA LYS A 6 -6.62 2.54 3.71
C LYS A 6 -6.15 1.74 2.51
N ILE A 7 -5.37 2.36 1.64
CA ILE A 7 -4.91 1.73 0.40
C ILE A 7 -3.39 1.67 0.42
N LEU A 8 -2.82 0.50 0.16
CA LEU A 8 -1.40 0.32 -0.03
C LEU A 8 -1.12 0.05 -1.50
N ILE A 9 -0.33 0.90 -2.12
CA ILE A 9 0.08 0.82 -3.51
C ILE A 9 1.46 0.16 -3.55
N ASP A 10 1.55 -0.92 -4.31
CA ASP A 10 2.79 -1.63 -4.54
C ASP A 10 3.81 -0.78 -5.32
N GLU A 11 5.08 -1.20 -5.32
CA GLU A 11 6.23 -0.40 -5.76
C GLU A 11 6.19 0.01 -7.24
N MET A 12 5.49 -0.77 -8.05
CA MET A 12 5.44 -0.56 -9.49
C MET A 12 4.61 0.67 -9.87
N ASP A 13 3.69 1.11 -9.01
CA ASP A 13 2.67 2.13 -9.30
C ASP A 13 2.94 3.47 -8.59
N ASP A 14 4.18 3.96 -8.74
CA ASP A 14 4.61 5.23 -8.15
C ASP A 14 3.70 6.41 -8.56
N GLY A 15 3.29 7.21 -7.58
CA GLY A 15 2.42 8.37 -7.75
C GLY A 15 0.91 8.09 -7.74
N TRP A 16 0.46 6.83 -7.72
CA TRP A 16 -0.96 6.51 -7.52
C TRP A 16 -1.45 6.85 -6.11
N ASP A 17 -0.58 6.69 -5.11
CA ASP A 17 -0.86 7.08 -3.73
C ASP A 17 -1.17 8.59 -3.64
N ASP A 18 -0.40 9.43 -4.34
CA ASP A 18 -0.65 10.88 -4.37
C ASP A 18 -1.95 11.23 -5.08
N LYS A 19 -2.29 10.54 -6.18
CA LYS A 19 -3.57 10.74 -6.88
C LYS A 19 -4.75 10.36 -5.98
N LEU A 20 -4.68 9.21 -5.31
CA LEU A 20 -5.73 8.74 -4.41
C LEU A 20 -5.89 9.65 -3.18
N ARG A 21 -4.77 10.13 -2.62
CA ARG A 21 -4.78 11.15 -1.55
C ARG A 21 -5.49 12.43 -1.98
N LYS A 22 -5.22 12.93 -3.19
CA LYS A 22 -5.92 14.11 -3.75
C LYS A 22 -7.42 13.89 -3.95
N LEU A 23 -7.84 12.64 -4.16
CA LEU A 23 -9.25 12.25 -4.25
C LEU A 23 -9.91 12.00 -2.89
N GLY A 24 -9.17 12.12 -1.78
CA GLY A 24 -9.68 11.97 -0.42
C GLY A 24 -9.52 10.57 0.19
N TYR A 25 -8.76 9.67 -0.45
CA TYR A 25 -8.46 8.35 0.10
C TYR A 25 -7.20 8.37 0.97
N ASP A 26 -7.14 7.45 1.95
CA ASP A 26 -5.96 7.25 2.79
C ASP A 26 -5.00 6.25 2.12
N ALA A 27 -4.25 6.71 1.12
CA ALA A 27 -3.37 5.87 0.30
C ALA A 27 -1.89 5.99 0.70
N TYR A 28 -1.11 4.92 0.50
CA TYR A 28 0.32 4.85 0.83
C TYR A 28 1.05 4.10 -0.28
N SER A 29 2.32 4.45 -0.53
CA SER A 29 3.19 3.71 -1.45
C SER A 29 4.21 2.88 -0.68
N VAL A 30 4.37 1.60 -1.05
CA VAL A 30 5.42 0.73 -0.50
C VAL A 30 6.81 1.35 -0.70
N LYS A 31 7.06 1.97 -1.86
CA LYS A 31 8.33 2.65 -2.18
C LYS A 31 8.63 3.79 -1.21
N LYS A 32 7.64 4.62 -0.90
CA LYS A 32 7.77 5.73 0.08
C LYS A 32 7.97 5.20 1.50
N LEU A 33 7.17 4.21 1.91
CA LEU A 33 7.30 3.57 3.23
C LEU A 33 8.68 2.91 3.43
N ARG A 34 9.27 2.30 2.40
CA ARG A 34 10.65 1.79 2.45
C ARG A 34 11.68 2.90 2.63
N THR A 35 11.48 4.03 1.96
CA THR A 35 12.33 5.23 2.11
C THR A 35 12.24 5.79 3.53
N ASP A 36 11.06 5.73 4.14
CA ASP A 36 10.81 6.12 5.53
C ASP A 36 11.34 5.09 6.56
N GLY A 37 11.93 3.99 6.11
CA GLY A 37 12.59 2.98 6.97
C GLY A 37 11.75 1.74 7.29
N HIS A 38 10.55 1.59 6.71
CA HIS A 38 9.75 0.38 6.91
C HIS A 38 10.37 -0.84 6.19
N LYS A 39 10.36 -2.00 6.88
CA LYS A 39 10.93 -3.26 6.38
C LYS A 39 9.98 -4.00 5.42
N LEU A 40 9.58 -3.35 4.34
CA LEU A 40 8.63 -3.90 3.36
C LEU A 40 9.32 -4.54 2.16
N ARG A 41 10.42 -5.29 2.35
CA ARG A 41 11.34 -5.72 1.28
C ARG A 41 10.86 -6.89 0.41
N THR A 42 9.89 -7.66 0.90
CA THR A 42 9.36 -8.86 0.21
C THR A 42 7.86 -8.79 0.10
N ASP A 43 7.27 -9.50 -0.87
CA ASP A 43 5.82 -9.53 -1.06
C ASP A 43 5.10 -10.00 0.19
N TYR A 44 5.65 -11.02 0.88
CA TYR A 44 5.17 -11.48 2.17
C TYR A 44 5.08 -10.34 3.22
N SER A 45 6.13 -9.52 3.33
CA SER A 45 6.13 -8.40 4.28
C SER A 45 5.13 -7.29 3.91
N VAL A 46 4.93 -7.03 2.61
CA VAL A 46 3.97 -6.06 2.09
C VAL A 46 2.54 -6.53 2.35
N ILE A 47 2.25 -7.79 2.05
CA ILE A 47 0.93 -8.42 2.27
C ILE A 47 0.60 -8.44 3.76
N ASN A 48 1.54 -8.85 4.62
CA ASN A 48 1.30 -8.86 6.06
C ASN A 48 1.08 -7.44 6.60
N PHE A 49 1.89 -6.47 6.17
CA PHE A 49 1.71 -5.08 6.58
C PHE A 49 0.31 -4.56 6.20
N ALA A 50 -0.15 -4.84 4.97
CA ALA A 50 -1.50 -4.48 4.56
C ALA A 50 -2.58 -5.16 5.42
N LYS A 51 -2.44 -6.47 5.67
CA LYS A 51 -3.38 -7.24 6.51
C LYS A 51 -3.43 -6.71 7.95
N GLU A 52 -2.29 -6.52 8.59
CA GLU A 52 -2.16 -6.03 9.98
C GLU A 52 -2.72 -4.61 10.14
N ASN A 53 -2.57 -3.77 9.11
CA ASN A 53 -3.07 -2.39 9.12
C ASN A 53 -4.47 -2.23 8.49
N ASN A 54 -5.12 -3.35 8.15
CA ASN A 54 -6.44 -3.41 7.54
C ASN A 54 -6.55 -2.53 6.27
N MET A 55 -5.53 -2.64 5.40
CA MET A 55 -5.37 -1.93 4.15
C MET A 55 -5.75 -2.82 2.95
N ILE A 56 -6.22 -2.20 1.88
CA ILE A 56 -6.37 -2.82 0.57
C ILE A 56 -5.04 -2.68 -0.17
N LEU A 57 -4.38 -3.81 -0.45
CA LEU A 57 -3.18 -3.84 -1.29
C LEU A 57 -3.59 -3.81 -2.76
N VAL A 58 -3.08 -2.83 -3.50
CA VAL A 58 -3.18 -2.74 -4.96
C VAL A 58 -1.81 -3.09 -5.53
N THR A 59 -1.74 -4.22 -6.22
CA THR A 59 -0.55 -4.69 -6.95
C THR A 59 -0.96 -5.12 -8.36
N ARG A 60 0.00 -5.06 -9.27
CA ARG A 60 -0.12 -5.64 -10.62
C ARG A 60 0.24 -7.11 -10.65
N ASP A 61 0.86 -7.61 -9.59
CA ASP A 61 1.26 -9.00 -9.55
C ASP A 61 0.03 -9.88 -9.35
N THR A 62 -0.13 -10.84 -10.25
CA THR A 62 -1.24 -11.80 -10.21
C THR A 62 -0.85 -13.09 -9.48
N GLU A 63 0.42 -13.22 -9.09
CA GLU A 63 0.87 -14.36 -8.32
C GLU A 63 0.29 -14.30 -6.91
N SER A 64 -0.63 -15.22 -6.66
CA SER A 64 -1.14 -15.49 -5.32
C SER A 64 -0.11 -16.40 -4.64
N GLY A 65 0.71 -15.83 -3.76
CA GLY A 65 1.58 -16.59 -2.85
C GLY A 65 0.80 -17.48 -1.89
#